data_AF-A0A950BWA1-F1
#
_entry.id   AF-A0A950BWA1-F1
#
_cell.length_a   1.000
_cell.length_b   1.000
_cell.length_c   1.000
_cell.angle_alpha   90.00
_cell.angle_beta   90.00
_cell.angle_gamma   90.00
#
_symmetry.space_group_name_H-M   'P 1'
#
loop_
_entity.id
_entity.type
_entity.pdbx_description
1 polymer ?
#
loop_
_entity_poly.entity_id
_entity_poly.type
_entity_poly.pdbx_seq_one_letter_code
_entity_poly.pdbx_strand_id
1 'polypeptide(L)'
;MSPSPSRPLQLGSVVWAELEDPNGYRKVRPGVVVTPTADINAGKPVRVVAITTRLPNPLPDDYVLLPWDRQGKARSGLRRRCAAVAIWQAEIPVGAVQQEVGILPPQAIGELLAKISAALPPRSATPAPTPPPGDPAAQPSSAPPGATLPAAGDGQGGDSSGQSA
;
A
#
# COMPACT_ATOMS: atom_id res chain seq x y z
N MET A 1 14.11 -38.25 7.82
CA MET A 1 14.57 -36.96 8.36
C MET A 1 13.35 -36.20 8.84
N SER A 2 13.11 -36.13 10.15
CA SER A 2 11.99 -35.37 10.68
C SER A 2 12.31 -33.87 10.55
N PRO A 3 11.45 -33.04 9.94
CA PRO A 3 11.62 -31.60 10.03
C PRO A 3 11.47 -31.23 11.52
N SER A 4 12.47 -30.50 12.07
CA SER A 4 12.38 -29.89 13.39
C SER A 4 11.08 -29.08 13.52
N PRO A 5 10.50 -28.92 14.73
CA PRO A 5 9.27 -28.16 14.86
C PRO A 5 9.50 -26.74 14.37
N SER A 6 8.92 -26.43 13.20
CA SER A 6 8.77 -25.07 12.70
C SER A 6 8.10 -24.29 13.82
N ARG A 7 8.78 -23.30 14.39
CA ARG A 7 8.17 -22.45 15.39
C ARG A 7 6.93 -21.80 14.74
N PRO A 8 5.81 -21.66 15.46
CA PRO A 8 4.66 -20.98 14.90
C PRO A 8 5.04 -19.54 14.59
N LEU A 9 4.71 -19.11 13.38
CA LEU A 9 4.92 -17.73 12.94
C LEU A 9 4.17 -16.77 13.85
N GLN A 10 4.86 -15.72 14.26
CA GLN A 10 4.32 -14.71 15.15
C GLN A 10 4.77 -13.32 14.72
N LEU A 11 4.15 -12.30 15.29
CA LEU A 11 4.61 -10.92 15.13
C LEU A 11 6.10 -10.82 15.46
N GLY A 12 6.87 -10.33 14.49
CA GLY A 12 8.31 -10.15 14.58
C GLY A 12 9.17 -11.37 14.25
N SER A 13 8.58 -12.48 13.82
CA SER A 13 9.34 -13.57 13.21
C SER A 13 10.14 -13.07 12.00
N VAL A 14 11.42 -13.45 11.94
CA VAL A 14 12.30 -13.23 10.80
C VAL A 14 12.25 -14.46 9.93
N VAL A 15 11.86 -14.27 8.67
CA VAL A 15 11.54 -15.35 7.74
C VAL A 15 12.28 -15.21 6.42
N TRP A 16 12.53 -16.33 5.74
CA TRP A 16 12.84 -16.35 4.32
C TRP A 16 11.56 -16.62 3.53
N ALA A 17 11.28 -15.74 2.57
CA ALA A 17 10.16 -15.87 1.67
C ALA A 17 10.53 -15.29 0.31
N GLU A 18 9.79 -15.69 -0.72
CA GLU A 18 9.87 -15.06 -2.03
C GLU A 18 9.14 -13.71 -1.96
N LEU A 19 9.91 -12.63 -2.08
CA LEU A 19 9.38 -11.26 -2.02
C LEU A 19 9.67 -10.56 -3.34
N GLU A 20 8.65 -9.87 -3.85
CA GLU A 20 8.78 -8.98 -5.00
C GLU A 20 9.52 -7.70 -4.58
N ASP A 21 10.47 -7.25 -5.37
CA ASP A 21 11.13 -5.97 -5.17
C ASP A 21 10.41 -4.81 -5.89
N PRO A 22 10.77 -3.54 -5.63
CA PRO A 22 10.09 -2.40 -6.26
C PRO A 22 10.16 -2.39 -7.80
N ASN A 23 11.03 -3.19 -8.41
CA ASN A 23 11.14 -3.33 -9.86
C ASN A 23 10.33 -4.53 -10.40
N GLY A 24 9.54 -5.21 -9.56
CA GLY A 24 8.74 -6.38 -9.92
C GLY A 24 9.51 -7.71 -9.89
N TYR A 25 10.79 -7.73 -9.49
CA TYR A 25 11.56 -8.98 -9.46
C TYR A 25 11.32 -9.74 -8.15
N ARG A 26 10.82 -10.96 -8.28
CA ARG A 26 10.64 -11.89 -7.17
C ARG A 26 11.89 -12.69 -6.93
N LYS A 27 12.33 -12.73 -5.66
CA LYS A 27 13.38 -13.64 -5.22
C LYS A 27 13.27 -13.92 -3.73
N VAL A 28 13.91 -15.00 -3.30
CA VAL A 28 13.98 -15.36 -1.88
C VAL A 28 14.82 -14.32 -1.13
N ARG A 29 14.22 -13.68 -0.13
CA ARG A 29 14.84 -12.67 0.71
C ARG A 29 14.42 -12.85 2.18
N PRO A 30 15.24 -12.39 3.13
CA PRO A 30 14.81 -12.31 4.50
C PRO A 30 13.77 -11.18 4.66
N GLY A 31 12.80 -11.39 5.54
CA GLY A 31 11.73 -10.45 5.86
C GLY A 31 11.29 -10.55 7.31
N VAL A 32 10.63 -9.51 7.80
CA VAL A 32 10.05 -9.46 9.15
C VAL A 32 8.54 -9.55 9.05
N VAL A 33 7.92 -10.49 9.76
CA VAL A 33 6.47 -10.57 9.89
C VAL A 33 5.96 -9.43 10.76
N VAL A 34 5.03 -8.62 10.24
CA VAL A 34 4.42 -7.48 10.95
C VAL A 34 2.92 -7.67 11.20
N THR A 35 2.34 -8.80 10.78
CA THR A 35 0.97 -9.18 11.11
C THR A 35 0.85 -9.60 12.57
N PRO A 36 -0.20 -9.15 13.30
CA PRO A 36 -0.47 -9.61 14.66
C PRO A 36 -0.63 -11.14 14.73
N THR A 37 -0.04 -11.79 15.74
CA THR A 37 -0.09 -13.26 15.87
C THR A 37 -1.51 -13.82 15.88
N ALA A 38 -2.49 -13.10 16.44
CA ALA A 38 -3.89 -13.51 16.43
C ALA A 38 -4.47 -13.62 15.00
N ASP A 39 -4.08 -12.71 14.10
CA ASP A 39 -4.51 -12.72 12.71
C ASP A 39 -3.86 -13.88 11.93
N ILE A 40 -2.59 -14.17 12.22
CA ILE A 40 -1.87 -15.32 11.66
C ILE A 40 -2.58 -16.63 12.06
N ASN A 41 -2.91 -16.77 13.36
CA ASN A 41 -3.60 -17.94 13.89
C ASN A 41 -5.03 -18.09 13.33
N ALA A 42 -5.66 -16.99 12.93
CA ALA A 42 -6.95 -16.99 12.23
C ALA A 42 -6.83 -17.34 10.73
N GLY A 43 -5.64 -17.66 10.23
CA GLY A 43 -5.39 -18.05 8.84
C GLY A 43 -5.35 -16.86 7.87
N LYS A 44 -5.25 -15.62 8.37
CA LYS A 44 -5.12 -14.45 7.50
C LYS A 44 -3.75 -14.43 6.82
N PRO A 45 -3.64 -13.80 5.63
CA PRO A 45 -2.35 -13.56 5.00
C PRO A 45 -1.39 -12.83 5.93
N VAL A 46 -0.09 -13.14 5.79
CA VAL A 46 0.97 -12.51 6.56
C VAL A 46 1.59 -11.36 5.78
N ARG A 47 1.69 -10.21 6.42
CA ARG A 47 2.36 -9.04 5.93
C ARG A 47 3.81 -9.09 6.38
N VAL A 48 4.71 -9.00 5.41
CA VAL A 48 6.14 -9.13 5.59
C VAL A 48 6.83 -7.86 5.09
N VAL A 49 7.80 -7.37 5.85
CA VAL A 49 8.66 -6.26 5.48
C VAL A 49 10.01 -6.82 5.02
N ALA A 50 10.46 -6.43 3.83
CA ALA A 50 11.74 -6.91 3.31
C ALA A 50 12.95 -6.40 4.13
N ILE A 51 13.94 -7.26 4.30
CA ILE A 51 15.25 -6.94 4.90
C ILE A 51 16.30 -6.77 3.80
N THR A 52 17.07 -5.69 3.89
CA THR A 52 18.19 -5.39 2.99
C THR A 52 19.51 -5.29 3.74
N THR A 53 20.58 -5.81 3.14
CA THR A 53 21.97 -5.56 3.57
C THR A 53 22.57 -4.34 2.87
N ARG A 54 21.89 -3.76 1.87
CA ARG A 54 22.31 -2.52 1.20
C ARG A 54 21.76 -1.36 2.00
N LEU A 55 22.65 -0.69 2.73
CA LEU A 55 22.32 0.42 3.61
C LEU A 55 22.83 1.71 2.96
N PRO A 56 21.93 2.59 2.48
CA PRO A 56 22.34 3.92 2.01
C PRO A 56 23.00 4.74 3.13
N ASN A 57 23.78 5.73 2.74
CA ASN A 57 24.40 6.69 3.66
C ASN A 57 24.12 8.12 3.18
N PRO A 58 23.35 8.93 3.94
CA PRO A 58 22.75 8.63 5.24
C PRO A 58 21.66 7.53 5.16
N LEU A 59 21.38 6.88 6.30
CA LEU A 59 20.32 5.88 6.38
C LEU A 59 18.96 6.58 6.32
N PRO A 60 18.07 6.24 5.38
CA PRO A 60 16.76 6.89 5.26
C PRO A 60 15.83 6.57 6.44
N ASP A 61 14.82 7.43 6.67
CA ASP A 61 13.91 7.33 7.81
C ASP A 61 12.95 6.13 7.73
N ASP A 62 12.74 5.55 6.56
CA ASP A 62 11.95 4.33 6.38
C ASP A 62 12.75 3.05 6.69
N TYR A 63 14.04 3.16 7.00
CA TYR A 63 14.88 2.02 7.37
C TYR A 63 14.93 1.85 8.90
N VAL A 64 14.86 0.61 9.35
CA VAL A 64 15.10 0.21 10.75
C VAL A 64 16.30 -0.70 10.82
N LEU A 65 17.35 -0.28 11.53
CA LEU A 65 18.50 -1.14 11.77
C LEU A 65 18.10 -2.33 12.63
N LEU A 66 18.44 -3.53 12.18
CA LEU A 66 18.08 -4.75 12.88
C LEU A 66 19.23 -5.25 13.75
N PRO A 67 18.95 -5.78 14.95
CA PRO A 67 19.94 -6.49 15.74
C PRO A 67 20.48 -7.68 14.95
N TRP A 68 21.80 -7.79 14.88
CA TRP A 68 22.49 -8.85 14.14
C TRP A 68 23.76 -9.23 14.89
N ASP A 69 24.24 -10.44 14.66
CA ASP A 69 25.51 -10.91 15.19
C ASP A 69 26.18 -11.83 14.18
N ARG A 70 27.46 -11.60 13.89
CA ARG A 70 28.20 -12.36 12.86
C ARG A 70 28.25 -13.87 13.15
N GLN A 71 28.25 -14.24 14.43
CA GLN A 71 28.27 -15.63 14.90
C GLN A 71 26.85 -16.24 14.96
N GLY A 72 25.80 -15.46 14.67
CA GLY A 72 24.40 -15.90 14.71
C GLY A 72 23.81 -15.92 16.12
N LYS A 73 24.41 -15.22 17.10
CA LYS A 73 23.93 -15.17 18.49
C LYS A 73 22.75 -14.22 18.69
N ALA A 74 22.48 -13.35 17.73
CA ALA A 74 21.32 -12.47 17.77
C ALA A 74 20.03 -13.29 17.63
N ARG A 75 19.02 -12.97 18.44
CA ARG A 75 17.70 -13.64 18.39
C ARG A 75 17.03 -13.56 17.02
N SER A 76 17.36 -12.54 16.23
CA SER A 76 16.88 -12.33 14.86
C SER A 76 17.40 -13.36 13.86
N GLY A 77 18.47 -14.10 14.18
CA GLY A 77 19.15 -15.00 13.25
C GLY A 77 19.98 -14.28 12.17
N LEU A 78 20.02 -12.94 12.20
CA LEU A 78 20.70 -12.12 11.19
C LEU A 78 22.22 -12.09 11.46
N ARG A 79 23.01 -12.42 10.42
CA ARG A 79 24.48 -12.57 10.51
C ARG A 79 25.27 -11.39 9.97
N ARG A 80 24.60 -10.38 9.42
CA ARG A 80 25.20 -9.20 8.80
C ARG A 80 24.41 -7.96 9.17
N ARG A 81 25.07 -6.81 9.15
CA ARG A 81 24.42 -5.52 9.29
C ARG A 81 23.37 -5.36 8.19
N CYS A 82 22.14 -5.10 8.60
CA CYS A 82 20.99 -5.02 7.71
C CYS A 82 19.90 -4.14 8.33
N ALA A 83 18.91 -3.80 7.51
CA ALA A 83 17.76 -3.02 7.92
C ALA A 83 16.48 -3.58 7.30
N ALA A 84 15.36 -3.45 8.02
CA ALA A 84 14.03 -3.59 7.45
C ALA A 84 13.63 -2.28 6.76
N VAL A 85 13.01 -2.36 5.58
CA VAL A 85 12.60 -1.20 4.79
C VAL A 85 11.08 -1.03 4.92
N ALA A 86 10.62 -0.12 5.77
CA ALA A 86 9.22 0.02 6.17
C ALA A 86 8.24 0.20 5.00
N ILE A 87 8.68 0.79 3.88
CA ILE A 87 7.85 0.94 2.67
C ILE A 87 7.77 -0.34 1.83
N TRP A 88 8.72 -1.27 2.00
CA TRP A 88 8.82 -2.47 1.18
C TRP A 88 8.07 -3.63 1.84
N GLN A 89 6.75 -3.58 1.68
CA GLN A 89 5.80 -4.47 2.32
C GLN A 89 5.19 -5.41 1.28
N ALA A 90 5.06 -6.68 1.62
CA ALA A 90 4.40 -7.69 0.79
C ALA A 90 3.42 -8.49 1.65
N GLU A 91 2.30 -8.88 1.05
CA GLU A 91 1.36 -9.80 1.66
C GLU A 91 1.53 -11.17 1.00
N ILE A 92 1.74 -12.21 1.82
CA ILE A 92 1.94 -13.57 1.35
C ILE A 92 1.08 -14.54 2.19
N PRO A 93 0.66 -15.69 1.65
CA PRO A 93 0.02 -16.72 2.47
C PRO A 93 1.05 -17.30 3.45
N VAL A 94 0.59 -17.77 4.62
CA VAL A 94 1.43 -18.41 5.65
C VAL A 94 2.29 -19.53 5.05
N GLY A 95 1.73 -20.33 4.14
CA GLY A 95 2.44 -21.43 3.48
C GLY A 95 3.52 -21.02 2.46
N ALA A 96 3.60 -19.74 2.06
CA ALA A 96 4.68 -19.23 1.22
C ALA A 96 5.95 -18.88 2.02
N VAL A 97 5.89 -18.94 3.35
CA VAL A 97 7.07 -18.81 4.21
C VAL A 97 7.92 -20.07 4.12
N GLN A 98 9.16 -19.92 3.66
CA GLN A 98 10.07 -21.06 3.46
C GLN A 98 10.76 -21.48 4.76
N GLN A 99 11.16 -20.51 5.58
CA GLN A 99 11.88 -20.76 6.81
C GLN A 99 11.75 -19.60 7.80
N GLU A 100 11.52 -19.89 9.07
CA GLU A 100 11.76 -18.94 10.16
C GLU A 100 13.18 -19.11 10.69
N VAL A 101 13.93 -18.01 10.83
CA VAL A 101 15.32 -18.00 11.30
C VAL A 101 15.54 -17.32 12.64
N GLY A 102 14.53 -16.59 13.12
CA GLY A 102 14.64 -15.90 14.39
C GLY A 102 13.45 -15.02 14.67
N ILE A 103 13.59 -14.23 15.73
CA ILE A 103 12.58 -13.28 16.18
C ILE A 103 13.27 -11.97 16.53
N LEU A 104 12.70 -10.86 16.07
CA LEU A 104 13.18 -9.55 16.47
C LEU A 104 12.79 -9.24 17.91
N PRO A 105 13.65 -8.52 18.66
CA PRO A 105 13.27 -8.05 19.98
C PRO A 105 12.14 -7.02 19.90
N PRO A 106 11.29 -6.91 20.94
CA PRO A 106 10.10 -6.04 20.93
C PRO A 106 10.40 -4.58 20.58
N GLN A 107 11.56 -4.06 20.97
CA GLN A 107 11.99 -2.69 20.71
C GLN A 107 12.13 -2.43 19.20
N ALA A 108 12.78 -3.35 18.47
CA ALA A 108 12.97 -3.23 17.02
C ALA A 108 11.63 -3.37 16.27
N ILE A 109 10.72 -4.21 16.78
CA ILE A 109 9.36 -4.33 16.21
C ILE A 109 8.54 -3.07 16.44
N GLY A 110 8.60 -2.48 17.64
CA GLY A 110 7.93 -1.22 17.93
C GLY A 110 8.39 -0.09 16.99
N GLU A 111 9.70 0.03 16.78
CA GLU A 111 10.27 1.01 15.85
C GLU A 111 9.81 0.76 14.41
N LEU A 112 9.80 -0.50 13.96
CA LEU A 112 9.36 -0.86 12.63
C LEU A 112 7.87 -0.57 12.40
N LEU A 113 7.00 -0.95 13.35
CA LEU A 113 5.57 -0.66 13.27
C LEU A 113 5.29 0.84 13.29
N ALA A 114 6.06 1.62 14.04
CA ALA A 114 5.96 3.08 14.06
C ALA A 114 6.31 3.68 12.68
N LYS A 115 7.42 3.26 12.06
CA LYS A 115 7.80 3.74 10.71
C LYS A 115 6.83 3.28 9.62
N ILE A 116 6.29 2.06 9.71
CA ILE A 116 5.23 1.60 8.80
C ILE A 116 4.00 2.48 8.91
N SER A 117 3.60 2.83 10.13
CA SER A 117 2.44 3.68 10.40
C SER A 117 2.66 5.11 9.90
N ALA A 118 3.89 5.63 10.02
CA ALA A 118 4.27 6.94 9.50
C ALA A 118 4.39 6.99 7.97
N ALA A 119 4.74 5.86 7.33
CA ALA A 119 4.87 5.76 5.88
C ALA A 119 3.53 5.56 5.16
N LEU A 120 2.46 5.20 5.88
CA LEU A 120 1.11 5.29 5.34
C LEU A 120 0.81 6.78 5.10
N PRO A 121 0.43 7.20 3.88
CA PRO A 121 -0.08 8.55 3.72
C PRO A 121 -1.23 8.75 4.72
N PRO A 122 -1.43 9.97 5.28
CA PRO A 122 -2.69 10.26 5.93
C PRO A 122 -3.73 9.87 4.89
N ARG A 123 -4.71 9.02 5.27
CA ARG A 123 -5.82 8.71 4.39
C ARG A 123 -6.36 10.06 3.96
N SER A 124 -6.01 10.51 2.77
CA SER A 124 -6.66 11.63 2.15
C SER A 124 -8.09 11.14 2.11
N ALA A 125 -8.91 11.74 2.96
CA ALA A 125 -10.29 11.99 2.61
C ALA A 125 -10.27 12.28 1.12
N THR A 126 -10.97 11.44 0.36
CA THR A 126 -11.23 11.60 -1.06
C THR A 126 -11.14 13.08 -1.44
N PRO A 127 -10.26 13.53 -2.36
CA PRO A 127 -10.51 14.81 -2.97
C PRO A 127 -11.92 14.69 -3.53
N ALA A 128 -12.85 15.49 -2.99
CA ALA A 128 -14.21 15.56 -3.50
C ALA A 128 -14.15 15.56 -5.03
N PRO A 129 -15.00 14.81 -5.73
CA PRO A 129 -14.95 14.74 -7.19
C PRO A 129 -14.93 16.18 -7.71
N THR A 130 -13.80 16.58 -8.27
CA THR A 130 -13.69 17.82 -9.01
C THR A 130 -14.68 17.65 -10.16
N PRO A 131 -15.71 18.51 -10.30
CA PRO A 131 -16.52 18.46 -11.50
C PRO A 131 -15.55 18.63 -12.69
N PRO A 132 -15.74 17.88 -13.79
CA PRO A 132 -14.87 18.01 -14.95
C PRO A 132 -14.87 19.46 -15.44
N PRO A 133 -13.78 19.95 -16.05
CA PRO A 133 -13.81 21.23 -16.74
C PRO A 133 -14.84 21.13 -17.86
N GLY A 134 -16.03 21.66 -17.62
CA GLY A 134 -17.00 21.95 -18.67
C GLY A 134 -16.43 23.05 -19.55
N ASP A 135 -16.51 22.83 -20.86
CA ASP A 135 -16.14 23.75 -21.93
C ASP A 135 -16.55 25.22 -21.71
N PRO A 136 -15.81 26.18 -22.31
CA PRO A 136 -15.99 27.60 -22.03
C PRO A 136 -17.22 28.13 -22.75
N ALA A 137 -18.26 28.52 -22.02
CA ALA A 137 -19.29 29.41 -22.57
C ALA A 137 -20.07 30.14 -21.47
N ALA A 138 -20.42 31.38 -21.82
CA ALA A 138 -21.41 32.26 -21.20
C ALA A 138 -20.95 33.06 -19.96
N GLN A 139 -20.46 34.25 -20.29
CA GLN A 139 -20.38 35.46 -19.48
C GLN A 139 -21.68 35.71 -18.68
N PRO A 140 -21.62 36.21 -17.43
CA PRO A 140 -22.81 36.68 -16.75
C PRO A 140 -23.23 38.05 -17.31
N SER A 141 -24.36 38.02 -18.00
CA SER A 141 -25.52 38.90 -17.80
C SER A 141 -25.20 40.34 -17.32
N SER A 142 -25.19 41.27 -18.27
CA SER A 142 -25.42 42.70 -18.00
C SER A 142 -26.56 43.19 -18.90
N ALA A 143 -27.77 43.23 -18.35
CA ALA A 143 -28.89 44.07 -18.79
C ALA A 143 -29.91 44.10 -17.62
N PRO A 144 -30.58 45.24 -17.32
CA PRO A 144 -31.59 45.84 -18.22
C PRO A 144 -31.59 47.40 -18.13
N PRO A 145 -32.59 48.17 -18.63
CA PRO A 145 -33.83 47.83 -19.34
C PRO A 145 -34.09 48.64 -20.64
N GLY A 146 -35.02 48.17 -21.48
CA GLY A 146 -35.48 48.93 -22.65
C GLY A 146 -36.55 48.23 -23.48
N ALA A 147 -37.80 48.39 -23.04
CA ALA A 147 -39.06 48.49 -23.79
C ALA A 147 -39.29 47.78 -25.17
N THR A 148 -40.47 47.13 -25.23
CA THR A 148 -41.46 47.18 -26.34
C THR A 148 -41.33 46.21 -27.53
N LEU A 149 -42.17 45.15 -27.50
CA LEU A 149 -43.21 44.69 -28.48
C LEU A 149 -43.20 45.21 -29.94
N PRO A 150 -43.93 44.57 -30.89
CA PRO A 150 -43.94 43.17 -31.34
C PRO A 150 -43.93 43.10 -32.90
N ALA A 151 -44.05 41.89 -33.49
CA ALA A 151 -44.98 41.56 -34.60
C ALA A 151 -44.44 40.60 -35.68
N ALA A 152 -45.34 39.68 -36.04
CA ALA A 152 -45.62 39.10 -37.35
C ALA A 152 -44.67 38.04 -37.94
N GLY A 153 -45.27 36.94 -38.40
CA GLY A 153 -44.68 36.09 -39.45
C GLY A 153 -45.05 34.63 -39.39
N ASP A 154 -46.27 34.30 -39.79
CA ASP A 154 -46.83 32.97 -40.08
C ASP A 154 -45.98 32.05 -40.99
N GLY A 155 -46.21 30.73 -40.87
CA GLY A 155 -45.92 29.73 -41.91
C GLY A 155 -45.42 28.38 -41.34
N GLN A 156 -46.28 27.38 -41.06
CA GLN A 156 -46.74 26.29 -41.96
C GLN A 156 -45.57 25.41 -42.47
N GLY A 157 -45.49 24.08 -42.34
CA GLY A 157 -46.38 23.00 -41.92
C GLY A 157 -45.73 21.63 -42.29
N GLY A 158 -46.44 20.52 -42.00
CA GLY A 158 -46.14 19.14 -42.45
C GLY A 158 -45.61 18.26 -41.31
N ASP A 159 -46.43 17.52 -40.56
CA ASP A 159 -47.23 16.31 -40.90
C ASP A 159 -46.44 15.14 -41.50
N SER A 160 -46.42 14.03 -40.75
CA SER A 160 -46.68 12.63 -41.19
C SER A 160 -45.97 11.66 -40.21
N SER A 161 -46.74 11.02 -39.32
CA SER A 161 -47.27 9.63 -39.42
C SER A 161 -46.25 8.53 -39.12
N GLY A 162 -46.31 7.89 -37.93
CA GLY A 162 -46.80 6.51 -37.73
C GLY A 162 -45.61 5.58 -37.41
N GLN A 163 -45.61 4.48 -36.64
CA GLN A 163 -46.52 3.58 -35.91
C GLN A 163 -45.63 2.93 -34.80
N SER A 164 -46.08 2.66 -33.56
CA SER A 164 -46.73 1.40 -33.10
C SER A 164 -45.89 0.14 -33.42
N ALA A 165 -45.72 -0.86 -32.56
CA ALA A 165 -46.06 -1.15 -31.17
C ALA A 165 -45.16 -2.34 -30.75
#